data_AF-A0A8C8XYN6-F1
#
_entry.id   AF-A0A8C8XYN6-F1
#
_cell.length_a   1.000
_cell.length_b   1.000
_cell.length_c   1.000
_cell.angle_alpha   90.00
_cell.angle_beta   90.00
_cell.angle_gamma   90.00
#
_symmetry.space_group_name_H-M   'P 1'
#
loop_
_entity.id
_entity.type
_entity.pdbx_description
1 polymer ?
#
loop_
_entity_poly.entity_id
_entity_poly.type
_entity_poly.pdbx_seq_one_letter_code
_entity_poly.pdbx_strand_id
1 'polypeptide(L)'
;MLETLRERLLSVQQDFTSGLKTLSDKSREAKVKSKPRYEDTWAALHRRAKECASAGELVDSEVVMLSAHWEKKKTSLVELQEQLQQLPGLIADLESMAANLTHLEASFEEVEDHLLNLENLCGQCELERYKHMQSQQLESYKKKKRKELETFKAELDAEHTQKVLEMEHTQQTKLKERQKFFEEAFQQDMEQYLSTGYLQIAERREPMGSMSSMEVNIDMLEQMDLMDVSDQEALDVFLNSGSEDPALPSPAAGPEAGGGPIEVTLQVPRPSASRAEPPSSPSAQAPGDGGESPVVQSDEEGVEVDTALATLHTDDSDS
;
A
#
# COMPACT_ATOMS: atom_id res chain seq x y z
N MET A 1 -95.24 88.58 -104.02
CA MET A 1 -94.08 88.91 -103.15
C MET A 1 -94.36 88.74 -101.66
N LEU A 2 -95.49 89.24 -101.11
CA LEU A 2 -95.77 89.11 -99.68
C LEU A 2 -96.12 87.67 -99.23
N GLU A 3 -96.81 86.88 -100.05
CA GLU A 3 -97.14 85.47 -99.72
C GLU A 3 -95.89 84.60 -99.61
N THR A 4 -94.96 84.72 -100.56
CA THR A 4 -93.65 84.05 -100.51
C THR A 4 -92.78 84.47 -99.30
N LEU A 5 -92.98 85.67 -98.76
CA LEU A 5 -92.34 86.08 -97.50
C LEU A 5 -93.02 85.42 -96.30
N ARG A 6 -94.36 85.34 -96.30
CA ARG A 6 -95.16 84.69 -95.25
C ARG A 6 -94.87 83.18 -95.16
N GLU A 7 -94.78 82.49 -96.29
CA GLU A 7 -94.41 81.06 -96.34
C GLU A 7 -92.99 80.83 -95.84
N ARG A 8 -92.02 81.67 -96.24
CA ARG A 8 -90.65 81.60 -95.72
C ARG A 8 -90.59 81.86 -94.21
N LEU A 9 -91.37 82.81 -93.70
CA LEU A 9 -91.43 83.09 -92.26
C LEU A 9 -92.07 81.93 -91.49
N LEU A 10 -93.11 81.29 -92.04
CA LEU A 10 -93.74 80.10 -91.48
C LEU A 10 -92.80 78.88 -91.51
N SER A 11 -92.04 78.68 -92.60
CA SER A 11 -90.99 77.65 -92.66
C SER A 11 -89.94 77.90 -91.59
N VAL A 12 -89.36 79.11 -91.52
CA VAL A 12 -88.37 79.46 -90.50
C VAL A 12 -88.93 79.28 -89.08
N GLN A 13 -90.19 79.66 -88.83
CA GLN A 13 -90.83 79.43 -87.54
C GLN A 13 -91.01 77.93 -87.23
N GLN A 14 -91.39 77.11 -88.21
CA GLN A 14 -91.53 75.67 -88.09
C GLN A 14 -90.17 74.98 -87.88
N ASP A 15 -89.15 75.40 -88.61
CA ASP A 15 -87.76 74.93 -88.51
C ASP A 15 -87.17 75.29 -87.13
N PHE A 16 -87.40 76.51 -86.65
CA PHE A 16 -86.98 76.92 -85.30
C PHE A 16 -87.73 76.15 -84.20
N THR A 17 -89.02 75.90 -84.39
CA THR A 17 -89.84 75.10 -83.45
C THR A 17 -89.41 73.63 -83.43
N SER A 18 -89.04 73.08 -84.60
CA SER A 18 -88.49 71.72 -84.76
C SER A 18 -87.10 71.60 -84.14
N GLY A 19 -86.23 72.60 -84.36
CA GLY A 19 -84.93 72.73 -83.71
C GLY A 19 -85.04 72.80 -82.19
N LEU A 20 -85.97 73.61 -81.66
CA LEU A 20 -86.18 73.71 -80.21
C LEU A 20 -86.70 72.39 -79.62
N LYS A 21 -87.61 71.69 -80.31
CA LYS A 21 -88.08 70.35 -79.91
C LYS A 21 -86.94 69.33 -79.88
N THR A 22 -86.19 69.20 -80.97
CA THR A 22 -85.08 68.24 -81.05
C THR A 22 -83.97 68.53 -80.03
N LEU A 23 -83.71 69.80 -79.68
CA LEU A 23 -82.80 70.17 -78.59
C LEU A 23 -83.38 69.83 -77.20
N SER A 24 -84.68 70.07 -76.97
CA SER A 24 -85.39 69.67 -75.75
C SER A 24 -85.37 68.15 -75.56
N ASP A 25 -85.63 67.39 -76.62
CA ASP A 25 -85.66 65.93 -76.58
C ASP A 25 -84.25 65.34 -76.37
N LYS A 26 -83.22 65.89 -77.05
CA LYS A 26 -81.82 65.54 -76.77
C LYS A 26 -81.39 65.90 -75.35
N SER A 27 -81.84 67.02 -74.81
CA SER A 27 -81.57 67.43 -73.42
C SER A 27 -82.24 66.49 -72.41
N ARG A 28 -83.50 66.10 -72.66
CA ARG A 28 -84.22 65.09 -71.88
C ARG A 28 -83.53 63.73 -71.95
N GLU A 29 -83.18 63.27 -73.14
CA GLU A 29 -82.51 61.98 -73.35
C GLU A 29 -81.12 61.94 -72.71
N ALA A 30 -80.33 63.01 -72.85
CA ALA A 30 -79.04 63.15 -72.18
C ALA A 30 -79.20 63.16 -70.65
N LYS A 31 -80.21 63.85 -70.11
CA LYS A 31 -80.51 63.87 -68.66
C LYS A 31 -80.97 62.50 -68.14
N VAL A 32 -81.78 61.78 -68.92
CA VAL A 32 -82.26 60.42 -68.61
C VAL A 32 -81.13 59.38 -68.71
N LYS A 33 -80.16 59.53 -69.62
CA LYS A 33 -79.00 58.63 -69.74
C LYS A 33 -77.84 58.97 -68.79
N SER A 34 -77.63 60.25 -68.48
CA SER A 34 -76.53 60.71 -67.62
C SER A 34 -76.75 60.40 -66.14
N LYS A 35 -78.00 60.41 -65.66
CA LYS A 35 -78.32 60.11 -64.26
C LYS A 35 -77.99 58.65 -63.87
N PRO A 36 -78.52 57.61 -64.53
CA PRO A 36 -78.20 56.22 -64.20
C PRO A 36 -76.70 55.95 -64.43
N ARG A 37 -76.08 56.48 -65.49
CA ARG A 37 -74.64 56.32 -65.70
C ARG A 37 -73.79 56.81 -64.53
N TYR A 38 -74.14 57.96 -63.92
CA TYR A 38 -73.43 58.45 -62.74
C TYR A 38 -73.63 57.52 -61.54
N GLU A 39 -74.87 57.12 -61.29
CA GLU A 39 -75.28 56.18 -60.23
C GLU A 39 -74.55 54.83 -60.36
N ASP A 40 -74.50 54.24 -61.56
CA ASP A 40 -73.75 53.03 -61.89
C ASP A 40 -72.24 53.19 -61.64
N THR A 41 -71.64 54.29 -62.09
CA THR A 41 -70.20 54.54 -61.85
C THR A 41 -69.87 54.75 -60.37
N TRP A 42 -70.77 55.37 -59.61
CA TRP A 42 -70.63 55.60 -58.18
C TRP A 42 -70.79 54.29 -57.39
N ALA A 43 -71.78 53.47 -57.74
CA ALA A 43 -71.95 52.12 -57.18
C ALA A 43 -70.75 51.21 -57.50
N ALA A 44 -70.19 51.28 -58.71
CA ALA A 44 -68.97 50.56 -59.07
C ALA A 44 -67.74 51.06 -58.30
N LEU A 45 -67.62 52.37 -58.04
CA LEU A 45 -66.55 52.93 -57.22
C LEU A 45 -66.66 52.46 -55.76
N HIS A 46 -67.85 52.52 -55.16
CA HIS A 46 -68.08 52.01 -53.80
C HIS A 46 -67.81 50.51 -53.67
N ARG A 47 -68.19 49.72 -54.68
CA ARG A 47 -67.87 48.29 -54.73
C ARG A 47 -66.36 48.05 -54.71
N ARG A 48 -65.60 48.72 -55.60
CA ARG A 48 -64.13 48.64 -55.60
C ARG A 48 -63.49 49.17 -54.33
N ALA A 49 -64.02 50.23 -53.73
CA ALA A 49 -63.53 50.76 -52.46
C ALA A 49 -63.72 49.74 -51.32
N LYS A 50 -64.86 49.02 -51.30
CA LYS A 50 -65.10 47.93 -50.35
C LYS A 50 -64.20 46.71 -50.62
N GLU A 51 -64.05 46.30 -51.88
CA GLU A 51 -63.13 45.22 -52.28
C GLU A 51 -61.68 45.55 -51.89
N CYS A 52 -61.26 46.80 -52.08
CA CYS A 52 -59.94 47.30 -51.68
C CYS A 52 -59.78 47.32 -50.15
N ALA A 53 -60.82 47.72 -49.40
CA ALA A 53 -60.80 47.69 -47.94
C ALA A 53 -60.64 46.25 -47.41
N SER A 54 -61.44 45.31 -47.91
CA SER A 54 -61.34 43.90 -47.50
C SER A 54 -60.04 43.22 -47.95
N ALA A 55 -59.45 43.62 -49.08
CA ALA A 55 -58.10 43.20 -49.44
C ALA A 55 -57.03 43.78 -48.48
N GLY A 56 -57.22 45.03 -48.03
CA GLY A 56 -56.39 45.65 -47.00
C GLY A 56 -56.47 44.93 -45.65
N GLU A 57 -57.69 44.58 -45.19
CA GLU A 57 -57.94 43.81 -43.98
C GLU A 57 -57.26 42.42 -44.00
N LEU A 58 -57.23 41.77 -45.17
CA LEU A 58 -56.54 40.49 -45.34
C LEU A 58 -55.01 40.65 -45.23
N VAL A 59 -54.44 41.64 -45.91
CA VAL A 59 -52.99 41.92 -45.86
C VAL A 59 -52.56 42.35 -44.45
N ASP A 60 -53.36 43.16 -43.76
CA ASP A 60 -53.11 43.54 -42.36
C ASP A 60 -53.09 42.30 -41.45
N SER A 61 -54.05 41.39 -41.62
CA SER A 61 -54.09 40.11 -40.90
C SER A 61 -52.84 39.24 -41.16
N GLU A 62 -52.36 39.17 -42.41
CA GLU A 62 -51.12 38.46 -42.76
C GLU A 62 -49.87 39.12 -42.16
N VAL A 63 -49.80 40.46 -42.14
CA VAL A 63 -48.70 41.22 -41.53
C VAL A 63 -48.68 41.05 -40.00
N VAL A 64 -49.84 41.05 -39.35
CA VAL A 64 -49.97 40.76 -37.90
C VAL A 64 -49.50 39.34 -37.60
N MET A 65 -49.93 38.34 -38.38
CA MET A 65 -49.47 36.95 -38.22
C MET A 65 -47.95 36.80 -38.44
N LEU A 66 -47.40 37.45 -39.48
CA LEU A 66 -45.97 37.40 -39.78
C LEU A 66 -45.12 38.09 -38.69
N SER A 67 -45.57 39.23 -38.17
CA SER A 67 -44.88 39.92 -37.07
C SER A 67 -44.91 39.12 -35.77
N ALA A 68 -46.02 38.45 -35.44
CA ALA A 68 -46.09 37.53 -34.31
C ALA A 68 -45.14 36.32 -34.47
N HIS A 69 -45.06 35.76 -35.69
CA HIS A 69 -44.09 34.71 -36.01
C HIS A 69 -42.63 35.19 -35.89
N TRP A 70 -42.35 36.42 -36.35
CA TRP A 70 -41.02 37.02 -36.26
C TRP A 70 -40.60 37.26 -34.80
N GLU A 71 -41.45 37.89 -33.98
CA GLU A 71 -41.12 38.13 -32.58
C GLU A 71 -40.93 36.81 -31.81
N LYS A 72 -41.73 35.76 -32.07
CA LYS A 72 -41.48 34.43 -31.51
C LYS A 72 -40.14 33.82 -31.94
N LYS A 73 -39.71 34.02 -33.19
CA LYS A 73 -38.39 33.55 -33.65
C LYS A 73 -37.24 34.34 -33.02
N LYS A 74 -37.45 35.65 -32.81
CA LYS A 74 -36.51 36.55 -32.14
C LYS A 74 -36.36 36.22 -30.65
N THR A 75 -37.44 35.94 -29.91
CA THR A 75 -37.32 35.51 -28.50
C THR A 75 -36.54 34.20 -28.39
N SER A 76 -36.87 33.18 -29.18
CA SER A 76 -36.12 31.92 -29.18
C SER A 76 -34.65 32.05 -29.62
N LEU A 77 -34.31 33.04 -30.45
CA LEU A 77 -32.92 33.34 -30.79
C LEU A 77 -32.17 34.01 -29.64
N VAL A 78 -32.84 34.89 -28.89
CA VAL A 78 -32.26 35.53 -27.68
C VAL A 78 -32.06 34.49 -26.56
N GLU A 79 -33.04 33.60 -26.34
CA GLU A 79 -32.93 32.46 -25.41
C GLU A 79 -31.71 31.58 -25.75
N LEU A 80 -31.54 31.21 -27.02
CA LEU A 80 -30.38 30.45 -27.48
C LEU A 80 -29.06 31.22 -27.32
N GLN A 81 -29.05 32.53 -27.57
CA GLN A 81 -27.88 33.37 -27.38
C GLN A 81 -27.47 33.44 -25.90
N GLU A 82 -28.44 33.54 -24.98
CA GLU A 82 -28.20 33.53 -23.54
C GLU A 82 -27.62 32.18 -23.08
N GLN A 83 -28.16 31.06 -23.57
CA GLN A 83 -27.60 29.73 -23.32
C GLN A 83 -26.16 29.60 -23.83
N LEU A 84 -25.87 30.08 -25.04
CA LEU A 84 -24.50 30.08 -25.60
C LEU A 84 -23.54 30.97 -24.79
N GLN A 85 -24.04 32.05 -24.18
CA GLN A 85 -23.24 32.94 -23.34
C GLN A 85 -22.88 32.31 -21.98
N GLN A 86 -23.58 31.26 -21.54
CA GLN A 86 -23.25 30.49 -20.32
C GLN A 86 -22.15 29.45 -20.56
N LEU A 87 -21.94 29.02 -21.81
CA LEU A 87 -20.97 27.96 -22.16
C LEU A 87 -19.53 28.22 -21.67
N PRO A 88 -18.96 29.45 -21.71
CA PRO A 88 -17.64 29.72 -21.16
C PRO A 88 -17.55 29.50 -19.64
N GLY A 89 -18.65 29.71 -18.90
CA GLY A 89 -18.72 29.41 -17.46
C GLY A 89 -18.61 27.91 -17.21
N LEU A 90 -19.41 27.12 -17.94
CA LEU A 90 -19.35 25.65 -17.88
C LEU A 90 -17.96 25.11 -18.26
N ILE A 91 -17.28 25.72 -19.23
CA ILE A 91 -15.90 25.36 -19.59
C ILE A 91 -14.94 25.66 -18.43
N ALA A 92 -15.02 26.83 -17.80
CA ALA A 92 -14.19 27.16 -16.64
C ALA A 92 -14.46 26.24 -15.43
N ASP A 93 -15.71 25.84 -15.21
CA ASP A 93 -16.07 24.87 -14.17
C ASP A 93 -15.48 23.48 -14.46
N LEU A 94 -15.51 23.04 -15.73
CA LEU A 94 -14.88 21.78 -16.16
C LEU A 94 -13.35 21.83 -16.07
N GLU A 95 -12.72 22.94 -16.43
CA GLU A 95 -11.27 23.17 -16.28
C GLU A 95 -10.86 23.14 -14.79
N SER A 96 -11.66 23.75 -13.92
CA SER A 96 -11.50 23.71 -12.46
C SER A 96 -11.65 22.28 -11.91
N MET A 97 -12.67 21.55 -12.34
CA MET A 97 -12.85 20.14 -11.97
C MET A 97 -11.68 19.26 -12.44
N ALA A 98 -11.17 19.48 -13.65
CA ALA A 98 -10.00 18.77 -14.17
C ALA A 98 -8.74 19.08 -13.35
N ALA A 99 -8.51 20.35 -13.00
CA ALA A 99 -7.39 20.74 -12.13
C ALA A 99 -7.48 20.07 -10.74
N ASN A 100 -8.66 20.06 -10.13
CA ASN A 100 -8.90 19.38 -8.86
C ASN A 100 -8.65 17.86 -8.96
N LEU A 101 -9.00 17.23 -10.08
CA LEU A 101 -8.72 15.81 -10.35
C LEU A 101 -7.20 15.56 -10.41
N THR A 102 -6.45 16.36 -11.18
CA THR A 102 -4.98 16.22 -11.26
C THR A 102 -4.26 16.48 -9.94
N HIS A 103 -4.78 17.40 -9.11
CA HIS A 103 -4.28 17.59 -7.74
C HIS A 103 -4.57 16.38 -6.85
N LEU A 104 -5.77 15.80 -6.96
CA LEU A 104 -6.15 14.62 -6.20
C LEU A 104 -5.31 13.41 -6.59
N GLU A 105 -5.06 13.19 -7.88
CA GLU A 105 -4.15 12.17 -8.41
C GLU A 105 -2.74 12.31 -7.80
N ALA A 106 -2.14 13.51 -7.85
CA ALA A 106 -0.83 13.76 -7.24
C ALA A 106 -0.82 13.54 -5.71
N SER A 107 -1.92 13.83 -5.02
CA SER A 107 -2.03 13.57 -3.57
C SER A 107 -2.18 12.07 -3.25
N PHE A 108 -2.73 11.27 -4.16
CA PHE A 108 -2.73 9.81 -4.01
C PHE A 108 -1.34 9.23 -4.24
N GLU A 109 -0.61 9.69 -5.27
CA GLU A 109 0.80 9.31 -5.48
C GLU A 109 1.66 9.61 -4.24
N GLU A 110 1.49 10.80 -3.63
CA GLU A 110 2.19 11.14 -2.37
C GLU A 110 1.81 10.20 -1.21
N VAL A 111 0.54 9.79 -1.07
CA VAL A 111 0.10 8.85 -0.03
C VAL A 111 0.65 7.45 -0.29
N GLU A 112 0.69 6.98 -1.54
CA GLU A 112 1.28 5.69 -1.92
C GLU A 112 2.78 5.64 -1.60
N ASP A 113 3.54 6.70 -1.92
CA ASP A 113 4.95 6.83 -1.52
C ASP A 113 5.13 6.80 0.01
N HIS A 114 4.28 7.49 0.77
CA HIS A 114 4.34 7.46 2.24
C HIS A 114 4.01 6.08 2.82
N LEU A 115 3.06 5.33 2.23
CA LEU A 115 2.73 3.97 2.62
C LEU A 115 3.88 2.99 2.34
N LEU A 116 4.51 3.10 1.16
CA LEU A 116 5.69 2.30 0.81
C LEU A 116 6.86 2.58 1.77
N ASN A 117 7.08 3.84 2.13
CA ASN A 117 8.09 4.23 3.12
C ASN A 117 7.77 3.66 4.53
N LEU A 118 6.48 3.64 4.92
CA LEU A 118 6.05 3.04 6.18
C LEU A 118 6.25 1.52 6.21
N GLU A 119 5.92 0.81 5.13
CA GLU A 119 6.15 -0.64 5.00
C GLU A 119 7.65 -0.98 5.14
N ASN A 120 8.51 -0.22 4.44
CA ASN A 120 9.96 -0.35 4.55
C ASN A 120 10.46 -0.13 5.99
N LEU A 121 9.93 0.87 6.70
CA LEU A 121 10.31 1.16 8.09
C LEU A 121 9.81 0.09 9.06
N CYS A 122 8.62 -0.46 8.85
CA CYS A 122 8.08 -1.60 9.61
C CYS A 122 8.97 -2.84 9.44
N GLY A 123 9.34 -3.20 8.20
CA GLY A 123 10.24 -4.32 7.93
C GLY A 123 11.62 -4.15 8.59
N GLN A 124 12.17 -2.94 8.60
CA GLN A 124 13.41 -2.63 9.32
C GLN A 124 13.25 -2.79 10.85
N CYS A 125 12.17 -2.27 11.43
CA CYS A 125 11.88 -2.43 12.86
C CYS A 125 11.75 -3.90 13.27
N GLU A 126 11.09 -4.73 12.45
CA GLU A 126 10.96 -6.16 12.71
C GLU A 126 12.30 -6.90 12.62
N LEU A 127 13.13 -6.57 11.62
CA LEU A 127 14.46 -7.14 11.45
C LEU A 127 15.38 -6.80 12.64
N GLU A 128 15.41 -5.55 13.08
CA GLU A 128 16.20 -5.15 14.26
C GLU A 128 15.70 -5.81 15.54
N ARG A 129 14.37 -5.91 15.73
CA ARG A 129 13.78 -6.65 16.86
C ARG A 129 14.18 -8.13 16.85
N TYR A 130 14.21 -8.77 15.67
CA TYR A 130 14.66 -10.16 15.53
C TYR A 130 16.15 -10.32 15.87
N LYS A 131 17.02 -9.47 15.30
CA LYS A 131 18.46 -9.47 15.60
C LYS A 131 18.72 -9.27 17.10
N HIS A 132 18.04 -8.31 17.72
CA HIS A 132 18.17 -8.04 19.15
C HIS A 132 17.78 -9.25 20.01
N MET A 133 16.65 -9.89 19.68
CA MET A 133 16.18 -11.08 20.40
C MET A 133 17.14 -12.27 20.24
N GLN A 134 17.68 -12.51 19.05
CA GLN A 134 18.72 -13.52 18.82
C GLN A 134 20.00 -13.23 19.61
N SER A 135 20.46 -11.97 19.63
CA SER A 135 21.62 -11.54 20.42
C SER A 135 21.41 -11.79 21.91
N GLN A 136 20.23 -11.45 22.44
CA GLN A 136 19.86 -11.67 23.85
C GLN A 136 19.79 -13.16 24.21
N GLN A 137 19.27 -14.01 23.31
CA GLN A 137 19.28 -15.47 23.50
C GLN A 137 20.71 -16.02 23.54
N LEU A 138 21.57 -15.58 22.62
CA LEU A 138 22.98 -16.00 22.56
C LEU A 138 23.76 -15.54 23.80
N GLU A 139 23.56 -14.31 24.25
CA GLU A 139 24.19 -13.79 25.47
C GLU A 139 23.72 -14.57 26.72
N SER A 140 22.42 -14.86 26.80
CA SER A 140 21.82 -15.65 27.89
C SER A 140 22.40 -17.08 27.92
N TYR A 141 22.56 -17.71 26.75
CA TYR A 141 23.20 -19.02 26.61
C TYR A 141 24.68 -18.98 27.03
N LYS A 142 25.47 -18.00 26.52
CA LYS A 142 26.87 -17.79 26.92
C LYS A 142 27.02 -17.56 28.42
N LYS A 143 26.08 -16.83 29.05
CA LYS A 143 26.04 -16.60 30.50
C LYS A 143 25.71 -17.89 31.27
N LYS A 144 24.77 -18.70 30.77
CA LYS A 144 24.45 -20.01 31.36
C LYS A 144 25.65 -20.96 31.30
N LYS A 145 26.31 -21.06 30.14
CA LYS A 145 27.48 -21.93 29.95
C LYS A 145 28.67 -21.55 30.82
N ARG A 146 28.95 -20.24 31.00
CA ARG A 146 29.96 -19.78 31.96
C ARG A 146 29.67 -20.23 33.39
N LYS A 147 28.40 -20.15 33.83
CA LYS A 147 27.99 -20.63 35.16
C LYS A 147 28.10 -22.15 35.30
N GLU A 148 27.66 -22.92 34.30
CA GLU A 148 27.78 -24.40 34.30
C GLU A 148 29.25 -24.85 34.41
N LEU A 149 30.17 -24.12 33.76
CA LEU A 149 31.61 -24.39 33.84
C LEU A 149 32.20 -23.98 35.20
N GLU A 150 31.78 -22.84 35.75
CA GLU A 150 32.17 -22.38 37.09
C GLU A 150 31.72 -23.37 38.19
N THR A 151 30.49 -23.89 38.11
CA THR A 151 30.00 -24.92 39.04
C THR A 151 30.74 -26.24 38.89
N PHE A 152 30.96 -26.71 37.66
CA PHE A 152 31.68 -27.97 37.43
C PHE A 152 33.14 -27.90 37.95
N LYS A 153 33.80 -26.75 37.77
CA LYS A 153 35.12 -26.51 38.35
C LYS A 153 35.10 -26.56 39.87
N ALA A 154 34.16 -25.86 40.52
CA ALA A 154 34.04 -25.86 41.98
C ALA A 154 33.69 -27.25 42.55
N GLU A 155 32.88 -28.04 41.85
CA GLU A 155 32.58 -29.43 42.19
C GLU A 155 33.83 -30.31 42.11
N LEU A 156 34.63 -30.17 41.04
CA LEU A 156 35.88 -30.92 40.86
C LEU A 156 36.95 -30.53 41.89
N ASP A 157 37.10 -29.24 42.20
CA ASP A 157 38.00 -28.74 43.24
C ASP A 157 37.60 -29.27 44.65
N ALA A 158 36.29 -29.38 44.90
CA ALA A 158 35.75 -29.96 46.13
C ALA A 158 35.94 -31.48 46.21
N GLU A 159 35.69 -32.23 45.12
CA GLU A 159 35.93 -33.67 45.04
C GLU A 159 37.42 -34.00 45.25
N HIS A 160 38.32 -33.25 44.61
CA HIS A 160 39.76 -33.39 44.81
C HIS A 160 40.14 -33.15 46.28
N THR A 161 39.64 -32.07 46.90
CA THR A 161 39.90 -31.75 48.31
C THR A 161 39.37 -32.85 49.24
N GLN A 162 38.16 -33.37 49.00
CA GLN A 162 37.59 -34.48 49.75
C GLN A 162 38.46 -35.75 49.62
N LYS A 163 38.87 -36.11 48.40
CA LYS A 163 39.69 -37.30 48.14
C LYS A 163 41.06 -37.23 48.82
N VAL A 164 41.68 -36.04 48.89
CA VAL A 164 42.91 -35.80 49.64
C VAL A 164 42.69 -36.03 51.14
N LEU A 165 41.61 -35.50 51.72
CA LEU A 165 41.27 -35.69 53.14
C LEU A 165 40.92 -37.15 53.47
N GLU A 166 40.20 -37.87 52.60
CA GLU A 166 39.89 -39.29 52.77
C GLU A 166 41.17 -40.15 52.73
N MET A 167 42.10 -39.85 51.83
CA MET A 167 43.40 -40.50 51.76
C MET A 167 44.23 -40.23 53.03
N GLU A 168 44.32 -38.98 53.48
CA GLU A 168 45.03 -38.61 54.72
C GLU A 168 44.42 -39.33 55.94
N HIS A 169 43.09 -39.35 56.04
CA HIS A 169 42.39 -40.04 57.13
C HIS A 169 42.63 -41.56 57.09
N THR A 170 42.64 -42.17 55.90
CA THR A 170 42.96 -43.58 55.70
C THR A 170 44.40 -43.89 56.12
N GLN A 171 45.36 -43.05 55.73
CA GLN A 171 46.76 -43.17 56.14
C GLN A 171 46.92 -43.02 57.65
N GLN A 172 46.28 -42.02 58.27
CA GLN A 172 46.34 -41.78 59.70
C GLN A 172 45.71 -42.94 60.50
N THR A 173 44.63 -43.54 60.00
CA THR A 173 44.00 -44.71 60.63
C THR A 173 44.92 -45.92 60.60
N LYS A 174 45.54 -46.24 59.44
CA LYS A 174 46.56 -47.30 59.34
C LYS A 174 47.72 -47.12 60.32
N LEU A 175 48.20 -45.88 60.50
CA LEU A 175 49.26 -45.56 61.47
C LEU A 175 48.80 -45.77 62.92
N LYS A 176 47.58 -45.36 63.27
CA LYS A 176 46.98 -45.55 64.61
C LYS A 176 46.73 -47.04 64.93
N GLU A 177 46.23 -47.81 63.99
CA GLU A 177 46.04 -49.26 64.14
C GLU A 177 47.38 -49.98 64.35
N ARG A 178 48.40 -49.61 63.57
CA ARG A 178 49.77 -50.13 63.73
C ARG A 178 50.36 -49.78 65.11
N GLN A 179 50.14 -48.55 65.60
CA GLN A 179 50.56 -48.16 66.95
C GLN A 179 49.84 -49.00 68.01
N LYS A 180 48.51 -49.15 67.89
CA LYS A 180 47.70 -49.95 68.82
C LYS A 180 48.15 -51.41 68.87
N PHE A 181 48.48 -52.01 67.72
CA PHE A 181 49.00 -53.39 67.66
C PHE A 181 50.30 -53.56 68.45
N PHE A 182 51.22 -52.59 68.38
CA PHE A 182 52.45 -52.62 69.18
C PHE A 182 52.21 -52.38 70.67
N GLU A 183 51.26 -51.51 71.03
CA GLU A 183 50.86 -51.27 72.43
C GLU A 183 50.24 -52.54 73.04
N GLU A 184 49.33 -53.22 72.32
CA GLU A 184 48.73 -54.48 72.76
C GLU A 184 49.77 -55.60 72.92
N ALA A 185 50.76 -55.67 72.02
CA ALA A 185 51.87 -56.62 72.14
C ALA A 185 52.75 -56.32 73.37
N PHE A 186 53.07 -55.04 73.63
CA PHE A 186 53.83 -54.64 74.82
C PHE A 186 53.07 -54.89 76.12
N GLN A 187 51.76 -54.64 76.14
CA GLN A 187 50.91 -54.91 77.29
C GLN A 187 50.86 -56.42 77.60
N GLN A 188 50.75 -57.28 76.57
CA GLN A 188 50.83 -58.74 76.73
C GLN A 188 52.20 -59.19 77.28
N ASP A 189 53.30 -58.65 76.74
CA ASP A 189 54.66 -58.92 77.23
C ASP A 189 54.81 -58.51 78.72
N MET A 190 54.27 -57.36 79.11
CA MET A 190 54.30 -56.86 80.49
C MET A 190 53.42 -57.70 81.45
N GLU A 191 52.23 -58.09 81.03
CA GLU A 191 51.35 -59.01 81.79
C GLU A 191 51.98 -60.40 81.94
N GLN A 192 52.65 -60.91 80.90
CA GLN A 192 53.41 -62.16 80.98
C GLN A 192 54.58 -62.04 81.97
N TYR A 193 55.34 -60.95 81.95
CA TYR A 193 56.42 -60.72 82.90
C TYR A 193 55.91 -60.68 84.35
N LEU A 194 54.82 -59.95 84.62
CA LEU A 194 54.20 -59.86 85.94
C LEU A 194 53.64 -61.22 86.42
N SER A 195 53.15 -62.06 85.49
CA SER A 195 52.57 -63.37 85.80
C SER A 195 53.61 -64.47 86.00
N THR A 196 54.74 -64.42 85.29
CA THR A 196 55.72 -65.53 85.22
C THR A 196 57.12 -65.19 85.77
N GLY A 197 57.43 -63.91 86.01
CA GLY A 197 58.71 -63.45 86.56
C GLY A 197 59.90 -63.45 85.59
N TYR A 198 59.69 -63.78 84.31
CA TYR A 198 60.70 -63.76 83.25
C TYR A 198 60.03 -63.42 81.90
N LEU A 199 60.75 -62.77 80.99
CA LEU A 199 60.20 -62.22 79.75
C LEU A 199 60.76 -62.95 78.51
N GLN A 200 59.88 -63.46 77.64
CA GLN A 200 60.23 -64.37 76.52
C GLN A 200 60.27 -63.67 75.14
N ILE A 201 60.99 -62.55 75.03
CA ILE A 201 60.99 -61.68 73.82
C ILE A 201 61.53 -62.41 72.57
N ALA A 202 62.48 -63.33 72.73
CA ALA A 202 63.28 -63.86 71.63
C ALA A 202 62.66 -65.04 70.85
N GLU A 203 61.72 -65.78 71.46
CA GLU A 203 61.30 -67.09 70.94
C GLU A 203 59.97 -67.04 70.15
N ARG A 204 59.20 -65.95 70.29
CA ARG A 204 57.89 -65.78 69.63
C ARG A 204 57.90 -64.81 68.44
N ARG A 205 59.04 -64.21 68.13
CA ARG A 205 59.18 -63.17 67.11
C ARG A 205 59.71 -63.77 65.81
N GLU A 206 58.82 -64.04 64.85
CA GLU A 206 59.24 -64.21 63.45
C GLU A 206 60.05 -62.99 62.99
N PRO A 207 61.04 -63.15 62.09
CA PRO A 207 61.96 -62.08 61.72
C PRO A 207 61.21 -60.80 61.34
N MET A 208 61.49 -59.71 62.06
CA MET A 208 60.82 -58.43 61.84
C MET A 208 61.16 -57.91 60.44
N GLY A 209 60.20 -58.03 59.51
CA GLY A 209 60.26 -57.32 58.23
C GLY A 209 60.46 -55.84 58.49
N SER A 210 61.56 -55.30 57.95
CA SER A 210 62.09 -53.94 58.10
C SER A 210 61.23 -52.93 58.89
N MET A 211 61.68 -52.56 60.08
CA MET A 211 61.13 -51.44 60.86
C MET A 211 61.48 -50.05 60.28
N SER A 212 61.96 -49.99 59.03
CA SER A 212 62.45 -48.76 58.40
C SER A 212 62.00 -48.66 56.94
N SER A 213 60.80 -48.11 56.77
CA SER A 213 60.44 -47.29 55.61
C SER A 213 59.15 -46.55 55.92
N MET A 214 59.22 -45.21 55.86
CA MET A 214 58.06 -44.45 55.41
C MET A 214 57.83 -44.92 53.98
N GLU A 215 56.83 -45.77 53.75
CA GLU A 215 56.39 -46.11 52.40
C GLU A 215 55.76 -44.84 51.80
N VAL A 216 56.62 -44.04 51.18
CA VAL A 216 56.20 -42.96 50.29
C VAL A 216 55.42 -43.64 49.18
N ASN A 217 54.14 -43.30 49.01
CA ASN A 217 53.35 -43.79 47.89
C ASN A 217 53.96 -43.23 46.59
N ILE A 218 54.86 -43.99 45.95
CA ILE A 218 55.52 -43.59 44.69
C ILE A 218 54.45 -43.36 43.61
N ASP A 219 53.41 -44.20 43.60
CA ASP A 219 52.22 -44.14 42.74
C ASP A 219 51.44 -42.81 42.86
N MET A 220 51.56 -42.08 43.98
CA MET A 220 50.96 -40.75 44.16
C MET A 220 51.80 -39.63 43.56
N LEU A 221 53.13 -39.82 43.46
CA LEU A 221 54.05 -38.82 42.92
C LEU A 221 54.04 -38.83 41.39
N GLU A 222 53.88 -40.02 40.78
CA GLU A 222 53.77 -40.20 39.32
C GLU A 222 52.50 -39.55 38.72
N GLN A 223 51.47 -39.31 39.54
CA GLN A 223 50.22 -38.65 39.10
C GLN A 223 50.30 -37.11 39.07
N MET A 224 51.36 -36.51 39.61
CA MET A 224 51.48 -35.06 39.77
C MET A 224 51.99 -34.33 38.50
N ASP A 225 52.62 -35.06 37.57
CA ASP A 225 53.34 -34.50 36.41
C ASP A 225 52.52 -34.43 35.10
N LEU A 226 51.25 -34.84 35.07
CA LEU A 226 50.50 -35.06 33.80
C LEU A 226 49.37 -34.07 33.48
N MET A 227 49.25 -32.92 34.19
CA MET A 227 48.12 -32.00 34.02
C MET A 227 48.45 -30.50 33.89
N ASP A 228 49.72 -30.09 33.92
CA ASP A 228 50.12 -28.65 33.82
C ASP A 228 50.44 -28.17 32.39
N VAL A 229 50.02 -28.92 31.36
CA VAL A 229 49.95 -28.42 29.97
C VAL A 229 48.53 -27.96 29.66
N SER A 230 48.14 -26.89 30.37
CA SER A 230 46.85 -26.23 30.20
C SER A 230 46.67 -25.69 28.78
N ASP A 231 45.51 -26.00 28.19
CA ASP A 231 45.04 -25.64 26.83
C ASP A 231 44.68 -24.13 26.71
N GLN A 232 45.34 -23.28 27.50
CA GLN A 232 45.06 -21.86 27.68
C GLN A 232 45.24 -21.06 26.38
N GLU A 233 46.20 -21.46 25.54
CA GLU A 233 46.45 -20.86 24.22
C GLU A 233 45.32 -21.19 23.22
N ALA A 234 44.74 -22.39 23.27
CA ALA A 234 43.61 -22.77 22.42
C ALA A 234 42.31 -22.02 22.80
N LEU A 235 42.10 -21.78 24.10
CA LEU A 235 40.96 -21.01 24.59
C LEU A 235 41.03 -19.53 24.16
N ASP A 236 42.21 -18.91 24.19
CA ASP A 236 42.39 -17.53 23.73
C ASP A 236 42.19 -17.40 22.21
N VAL A 237 42.61 -18.40 21.41
CA VAL A 237 42.32 -18.43 19.97
C VAL A 237 40.81 -18.50 19.72
N PHE A 238 40.08 -19.35 20.45
CA PHE A 238 38.62 -19.52 20.27
C PHE A 238 37.80 -18.30 20.71
N LEU A 239 38.27 -17.56 21.73
CA LEU A 239 37.60 -16.34 22.20
C LEU A 239 37.88 -15.13 21.30
N ASN A 240 39.08 -15.03 20.71
CA ASN A 240 39.49 -13.90 19.87
C ASN A 240 39.15 -14.08 18.38
N SER A 241 38.89 -15.29 17.89
CA SER A 241 38.50 -15.54 16.49
C SER A 241 37.06 -15.13 16.13
N GLY A 242 36.30 -14.55 17.08
CA GLY A 242 34.93 -14.09 16.89
C GLY A 242 34.75 -12.60 16.59
N SER A 243 35.85 -11.82 16.52
CA SER A 243 35.79 -10.37 16.20
C SER A 243 36.38 -10.09 14.82
N GLU A 244 35.56 -10.30 13.79
CA GLU A 244 35.84 -9.81 12.43
C GLU A 244 35.43 -8.33 12.32
N ASP A 245 36.31 -7.40 12.70
CA ASP A 245 36.23 -6.00 12.25
C ASP A 245 37.67 -5.39 12.19
N PRO A 246 38.06 -4.66 11.14
CA PRO A 246 39.48 -4.49 10.79
C PRO A 246 40.11 -3.21 11.36
N ALA A 247 40.87 -3.31 12.46
CA ALA A 247 41.65 -2.17 12.96
C ALA A 247 43.00 -2.53 13.63
N LEU A 248 44.07 -2.37 12.83
CA LEU A 248 45.41 -1.88 13.21
C LEU A 248 46.34 -2.74 14.11
N PRO A 249 47.55 -3.08 13.62
CA PRO A 249 48.72 -3.31 14.47
C PRO A 249 49.40 -1.97 14.85
N SER A 250 49.96 -1.91 16.06
CA SER A 250 50.89 -0.87 16.53
C SER A 250 52.36 -1.38 16.46
N PRO A 251 53.40 -0.58 16.77
CA PRO A 251 53.67 0.80 16.34
C PRO A 251 55.15 1.00 15.85
N ALA A 252 55.42 1.88 14.88
CA ALA A 252 56.72 2.60 14.77
C ALA A 252 56.72 3.71 13.70
N ALA A 253 57.36 4.84 14.04
CA ALA A 253 57.48 6.11 13.32
C ALA A 253 57.91 6.12 11.83
N GLY A 254 57.38 7.09 11.06
CA GLY A 254 57.94 7.55 9.77
C GLY A 254 56.88 8.08 8.80
N PRO A 255 56.95 9.32 8.25
CA PRO A 255 55.74 9.99 7.75
C PRO A 255 55.63 10.22 6.23
N GLU A 256 54.42 10.64 5.84
CA GLU A 256 53.98 11.35 4.62
C GLU A 256 53.70 10.62 3.28
N ALA A 257 52.52 10.97 2.76
CA ALA A 257 52.11 11.15 1.36
C ALA A 257 51.83 9.96 0.41
N GLY A 258 50.57 9.89 -0.06
CA GLY A 258 50.27 9.70 -1.49
C GLY A 258 49.45 8.46 -1.88
N GLY A 259 48.12 8.54 -1.83
CA GLY A 259 47.20 7.42 -2.10
C GLY A 259 47.03 6.89 -3.54
N GLY A 260 46.25 5.82 -3.63
CA GLY A 260 45.56 5.35 -4.86
C GLY A 260 46.10 4.05 -5.49
N PRO A 261 45.27 3.01 -5.74
CA PRO A 261 45.74 1.68 -6.16
C PRO A 261 45.52 1.35 -7.65
N ILE A 262 46.35 0.43 -8.19
CA ILE A 262 46.26 -0.35 -9.47
C ILE A 262 47.60 -1.16 -9.60
N GLU A 263 47.72 -2.41 -10.06
CA GLU A 263 46.76 -3.38 -10.62
C GLU A 263 47.09 -4.88 -10.32
N VAL A 264 46.34 -5.76 -11.00
CA VAL A 264 46.33 -7.24 -11.15
C VAL A 264 47.59 -7.88 -11.76
N THR A 265 47.87 -9.18 -11.47
CA THR A 265 48.33 -10.19 -12.50
C THR A 265 48.43 -11.67 -11.99
N LEU A 266 47.59 -12.57 -12.57
CA LEU A 266 47.88 -13.95 -13.10
C LEU A 266 48.52 -15.05 -12.20
N GLN A 267 48.32 -16.39 -12.32
CA GLN A 267 47.55 -17.34 -13.16
C GLN A 267 47.47 -18.72 -12.40
N VAL A 268 46.35 -19.49 -12.37
CA VAL A 268 45.96 -20.66 -13.23
C VAL A 268 46.98 -21.86 -13.16
N PRO A 269 46.58 -23.15 -12.89
CA PRO A 269 45.66 -23.95 -13.74
C PRO A 269 44.70 -24.99 -13.10
N ARG A 270 43.71 -25.42 -13.92
CA ARG A 270 42.76 -26.56 -13.74
C ARG A 270 43.33 -27.89 -14.30
N PRO A 271 42.63 -29.02 -14.12
CA PRO A 271 42.01 -29.65 -15.30
C PRO A 271 40.49 -29.95 -15.14
N SER A 272 39.84 -30.43 -16.20
CA SER A 272 38.37 -30.34 -16.40
C SER A 272 37.72 -31.61 -16.93
N ALA A 273 36.40 -31.76 -16.76
CA ALA A 273 35.56 -32.59 -17.64
C ALA A 273 34.07 -32.15 -17.67
N SER A 274 33.67 -31.46 -18.76
CA SER A 274 32.46 -31.73 -19.58
C SER A 274 31.04 -31.57 -18.96
N ARG A 275 29.94 -31.24 -19.69
CA ARG A 275 29.66 -31.17 -21.14
C ARG A 275 28.39 -30.33 -21.47
N ALA A 276 28.46 -29.58 -22.58
CA ALA A 276 27.38 -29.10 -23.48
C ALA A 276 26.21 -28.18 -23.01
N GLU A 277 26.09 -27.07 -23.74
CA GLU A 277 24.91 -26.25 -24.07
C GLU A 277 24.50 -26.54 -25.55
N PRO A 278 23.48 -25.88 -26.18
CA PRO A 278 22.06 -25.71 -25.81
C PRO A 278 21.21 -26.02 -27.10
N PRO A 279 20.22 -25.22 -27.57
CA PRO A 279 19.03 -24.61 -26.94
C PRO A 279 17.70 -25.14 -27.56
N SER A 280 16.54 -24.65 -27.09
CA SER A 280 15.35 -24.18 -27.86
C SER A 280 13.99 -24.49 -27.21
N SER A 281 13.10 -23.50 -27.17
CA SER A 281 11.62 -23.68 -27.21
C SER A 281 11.17 -23.74 -28.68
N PRO A 282 10.00 -24.32 -29.06
CA PRO A 282 8.71 -23.63 -28.81
C PRO A 282 7.45 -24.51 -28.63
N SER A 283 6.39 -23.85 -28.15
CA SER A 283 4.95 -23.99 -28.45
C SER A 283 4.23 -25.34 -28.63
N ALA A 284 3.12 -25.43 -27.88
CA ALA A 284 1.79 -25.92 -28.26
C ALA A 284 1.55 -27.43 -28.49
N GLN A 285 0.74 -28.03 -27.60
CA GLN A 285 -0.65 -28.43 -27.92
C GLN A 285 -1.38 -29.00 -26.68
N ALA A 286 -2.63 -28.58 -26.49
CA ALA A 286 -3.66 -29.31 -25.75
C ALA A 286 -4.38 -30.28 -26.73
N PRO A 287 -5.24 -31.25 -26.35
CA PRO A 287 -6.01 -31.31 -25.08
C PRO A 287 -6.25 -32.72 -24.47
N GLY A 288 -7.01 -32.78 -23.36
CA GLY A 288 -8.00 -33.84 -23.12
C GLY A 288 -7.82 -34.71 -21.87
N ASP A 289 -8.93 -34.90 -21.14
CA ASP A 289 -9.17 -35.81 -19.99
C ASP A 289 -8.28 -35.64 -18.74
N GLY A 290 -8.76 -35.77 -17.52
CA GLY A 290 -10.09 -36.19 -17.05
C GLY A 290 -9.94 -37.10 -15.82
N GLY A 291 -10.14 -36.59 -14.60
CA GLY A 291 -9.97 -37.38 -13.38
C GLY A 291 -10.07 -36.57 -12.08
N GLU A 292 -10.91 -37.01 -11.16
CA GLU A 292 -11.31 -36.34 -9.92
C GLU A 292 -10.24 -36.28 -8.81
N SER A 293 -10.26 -35.21 -8.00
CA SER A 293 -9.93 -35.24 -6.56
C SER A 293 -10.42 -33.96 -5.84
N PRO A 294 -10.60 -33.97 -4.51
CA PRO A 294 -11.91 -33.64 -3.95
C PRO A 294 -12.11 -32.19 -3.47
N VAL A 295 -13.38 -31.80 -3.41
CA VAL A 295 -13.86 -30.54 -2.81
C VAL A 295 -13.75 -30.62 -1.29
N VAL A 296 -13.02 -29.68 -0.69
CA VAL A 296 -13.03 -29.41 0.76
C VAL A 296 -14.10 -28.36 1.03
N GLN A 297 -14.99 -28.64 1.97
CA GLN A 297 -15.99 -27.67 2.43
C GLN A 297 -15.32 -26.70 3.41
N SER A 298 -15.37 -25.40 3.11
CA SER A 298 -15.13 -24.34 4.09
C SER A 298 -16.47 -23.77 4.55
N ASP A 299 -16.65 -23.79 5.86
CA ASP A 299 -17.73 -23.16 6.60
C ASP A 299 -17.36 -21.70 6.84
N GLU A 300 -18.22 -20.74 6.48
CA GLU A 300 -18.03 -19.32 6.84
C GLU A 300 -19.25 -18.77 7.57
N GLU A 301 -19.00 -18.26 8.78
CA GLU A 301 -19.99 -17.82 9.75
C GLU A 301 -20.43 -16.38 9.45
N GLY A 302 -21.63 -16.20 8.90
CA GLY A 302 -22.21 -14.88 8.64
C GLY A 302 -22.67 -14.17 9.91
N VAL A 303 -21.86 -13.25 10.43
CA VAL A 303 -22.22 -12.37 11.54
C VAL A 303 -22.96 -11.14 11.01
N GLU A 304 -24.29 -11.19 10.94
CA GLU A 304 -25.12 -10.00 10.72
C GLU A 304 -25.29 -9.21 12.03
N VAL A 305 -25.00 -7.91 11.99
CA VAL A 305 -25.02 -7.02 13.17
C VAL A 305 -26.30 -6.20 13.18
N ASP A 306 -27.17 -6.47 14.16
CA ASP A 306 -28.38 -5.68 14.42
C ASP A 306 -28.05 -4.18 14.57
N THR A 307 -28.52 -3.37 13.62
CA THR A 307 -28.39 -1.90 13.67
C THR A 307 -29.77 -1.25 13.55
N ALA A 308 -30.53 -1.27 14.66
CA ALA A 308 -31.81 -0.59 14.76
C ALA A 308 -31.69 0.73 15.54
N LEU A 309 -31.81 1.88 14.88
CA LEU A 309 -32.38 3.08 15.53
C LEU A 309 -32.96 4.14 14.57
N ALA A 310 -34.21 4.51 14.86
CA ALA A 310 -34.83 5.83 14.71
C ALA A 310 -34.75 6.61 13.37
N THR A 311 -35.89 6.66 12.68
CA THR A 311 -36.63 7.93 12.54
C THR A 311 -38.13 7.68 12.68
N LEU A 312 -38.71 8.09 13.81
CA LEU A 312 -40.14 8.31 13.95
C LEU A 312 -40.44 9.75 13.53
N HIS A 313 -41.30 9.93 12.54
CA HIS A 313 -42.12 11.14 12.45
C HIS A 313 -43.58 10.74 12.23
N THR A 314 -44.41 11.29 13.10
CA THR A 314 -45.85 11.11 13.17
C THR A 314 -46.54 11.80 12.00
N ASP A 315 -47.47 11.12 11.36
CA ASP A 315 -48.49 11.75 10.51
C ASP A 315 -49.85 11.51 11.18
N ASP A 316 -50.53 12.60 11.54
CA ASP A 316 -51.78 12.58 12.30
C ASP A 316 -52.71 13.68 11.77
N SER A 317 -53.78 13.24 11.12
CA SER A 317 -55.12 13.85 11.07
C SER A 317 -55.24 15.40 11.05
N ASP A 318 -55.44 16.00 9.86
CA ASP A 318 -56.55 16.95 9.62
C ASP A 318 -56.68 17.41 8.14
N SER A 319 -57.79 17.05 7.47
CA SER A 319 -58.51 17.78 6.38
C SER A 319 -59.40 16.84 5.53
#